data_AF-A0A9P7JPK3-F1
#
_entry.id   AF-A0A9P7JPK3-F1
#
_cell.length_a   1.000
_cell.length_b   1.000
_cell.length_c   1.000
_cell.angle_alpha   90.00
_cell.angle_beta   90.00
_cell.angle_gamma   90.00
#
_symmetry.space_group_name_H-M   'P 1'
#
loop_
_entity.id
_entity.type
_entity.pdbx_description
1 polymer ?
#
loop_
_entity_poly.entity_id
_entity_poly.type
_entity_poly.pdbx_seq_one_letter_code
_entity_poly.pdbx_strand_id
1 'polypeptide(L)'
;AANGIDLWGATLYDFYWVLRAPDVKNYLTISTGSRLAKWMRQHGELIAEDELYWADKEEDPKEVPVVDIGELIRCHDAHKEKTGWSILGEATDEDSTPPPDDQGDNIRKEKEEEAAPVAPKLQQRIPLHLLPKKLHVHDPWNTLTVDKDDSDQKPEWLSKVAKKGDIVRTYSLSLAPQSKEVASKAHKLAEVAEDEAAKEESVSHIFPSDKEGPTEEPLIEVVLPLRPRKRTQVEEAHLYLSPRAVGVGHHSIVRSAEWELPRDLFVEARLCKTCVEEDVRKMEPEQDSGSEENDWEESEGEQSEEYSEEEIFTLEPPRVIRIASYSGPVLRIHTTVKWRSPSEKQCDHESSFFGSEPVPRTATVSIVAKLSFEYDLHLAQEAANYQSFPDHFYQHWNGYNVMPPIQDPIPVGALCPQFYGYYTPDDPTDGKYRGRRRYLSPILLLEHCGSEIDPDKLCQDDKQECASLILRFNRAGWLHGSLATRNIMWQQGKPTEWPIERPHSVKSFRLIDFGRSAKVNN
;
A
#
# COMPACT_ATOMS: atom_id res chain seq x y z
N ALA A 1 6.03 13.82 -17.77
CA ALA A 1 6.49 13.42 -16.43
C ALA A 1 6.46 11.89 -16.31
N ALA A 2 7.11 11.31 -15.28
CA ALA A 2 7.20 9.86 -15.08
C ALA A 2 5.83 9.13 -14.96
N ASN A 3 4.77 9.88 -14.64
CA ASN A 3 3.38 9.43 -14.55
C ASN A 3 2.59 9.51 -15.87
N GLY A 4 3.24 9.80 -17.01
CA GLY A 4 2.55 9.91 -18.31
C GLY A 4 1.73 11.20 -18.49
N ILE A 5 1.90 12.20 -17.62
CA ILE A 5 1.17 13.48 -17.65
C ILE A 5 2.04 14.59 -18.27
N ASP A 6 1.40 15.45 -19.06
CA ASP A 6 2.04 16.54 -19.83
C ASP A 6 2.26 17.83 -19.02
N LEU A 7 1.35 18.15 -18.11
CA LEU A 7 1.38 19.34 -17.25
C LEU A 7 1.27 18.91 -15.79
N TRP A 8 2.37 19.00 -15.07
CA TRP A 8 2.49 18.66 -13.66
C TRP A 8 3.14 19.83 -12.90
N GLY A 9 2.67 20.09 -11.69
CA GLY A 9 3.21 21.10 -10.79
C GLY A 9 3.23 20.59 -9.35
N ALA A 10 4.29 20.88 -8.59
CA ALA A 10 4.41 20.45 -7.19
C ALA A 10 3.29 21.04 -6.29
N THR A 11 2.85 22.25 -6.61
CA THR A 11 1.86 23.06 -5.89
C THR A 11 0.91 23.75 -6.88
N LEU A 12 -0.14 24.39 -6.36
CA LEU A 12 -1.06 25.18 -7.18
C LEU A 12 -0.41 26.43 -7.80
N TYR A 13 0.71 26.90 -7.25
CA TYR A 13 1.42 28.10 -7.71
C TYR A 13 2.31 27.83 -8.93
N ASP A 14 2.53 26.57 -9.27
CA ASP A 14 3.40 26.18 -10.38
C ASP A 14 2.69 26.23 -11.74
N PHE A 15 1.42 26.65 -11.79
CA PHE A 15 0.62 26.74 -13.01
C PHE A 15 0.41 28.18 -13.46
N TYR A 16 0.75 28.45 -14.72
CA TYR A 16 0.73 29.79 -15.31
C TYR A 16 -0.15 29.83 -16.55
N TRP A 17 -0.91 30.91 -16.67
CA TRP A 17 -1.60 31.26 -17.89
C TRP A 17 -0.65 31.97 -18.85
N VAL A 18 -0.49 31.40 -20.04
CA VAL A 18 0.45 31.87 -21.06
C VAL A 18 -0.33 32.40 -22.25
N LEU A 19 -0.11 33.67 -22.58
CA LEU A 19 -0.55 34.28 -23.85
C LEU A 19 0.38 33.80 -24.96
N ARG A 20 -0.09 32.86 -25.77
CA ARG A 20 0.71 32.26 -26.85
C ARG A 20 0.98 33.24 -28.00
N ALA A 21 0.05 34.16 -28.22
CA ALA A 21 0.20 35.25 -29.17
C ALA A 21 -0.35 36.52 -28.50
N PRO A 22 0.50 37.45 -28.05
CA PRO A 22 0.07 38.66 -27.34
C PRO A 22 -0.99 39.47 -28.09
N ASP A 23 -0.93 39.47 -29.43
CA ASP A 23 -1.86 40.19 -30.30
C ASP A 23 -3.22 39.50 -30.45
N VAL A 24 -3.32 38.20 -30.13
CA VAL A 24 -4.55 37.43 -30.25
C VAL A 24 -5.22 37.34 -28.88
N LYS A 25 -6.16 38.25 -28.67
CA LYS A 25 -6.98 38.27 -27.44
C LYS A 25 -7.61 36.90 -27.20
N ASN A 26 -7.46 36.39 -25.97
CA ASN A 26 -7.96 35.09 -25.50
C ASN A 26 -7.22 33.84 -26.01
N TYR A 27 -6.08 33.95 -26.71
CA TYR A 27 -5.26 32.78 -27.01
C TYR A 27 -4.37 32.38 -25.82
N LEU A 28 -5.05 31.95 -24.76
CA LEU A 28 -4.50 31.55 -23.47
C LEU A 28 -4.33 30.03 -23.39
N THR A 29 -3.18 29.58 -22.92
CA THR A 29 -2.92 28.17 -22.58
C THR A 29 -2.29 28.06 -21.20
N ILE A 30 -2.52 26.96 -20.50
CA ILE A 30 -1.83 26.69 -19.23
C ILE A 30 -0.48 26.02 -19.51
N SER A 31 0.56 26.42 -18.78
CA SER A 31 1.86 25.75 -18.71
C SER A 31 2.34 25.70 -17.26
N THR A 32 3.39 24.94 -17.01
CA THR A 32 3.99 24.80 -15.67
C THR A 32 5.26 25.63 -15.54
N GLY A 33 5.61 26.01 -14.31
CA GLY A 33 6.81 26.79 -13.97
C GLY A 33 8.08 26.15 -14.52
N SER A 34 8.37 24.91 -14.14
CA SER A 34 9.46 24.08 -14.69
C SER A 34 9.53 24.06 -16.22
N ARG A 35 8.40 23.91 -16.91
CA ARG A 35 8.35 23.88 -18.38
C ARG A 35 8.65 25.24 -19.00
N LEU A 36 8.14 26.31 -18.40
CA LEU A 36 8.39 27.68 -18.84
C LEU A 36 9.83 28.08 -18.58
N ALA A 37 10.35 27.82 -17.38
CA ALA A 37 11.74 28.08 -17.00
C ALA A 37 12.72 27.41 -17.96
N LYS A 38 12.48 26.13 -18.30
CA LYS A 38 13.27 25.42 -19.31
C LYS A 38 13.24 26.13 -20.67
N TRP A 39 12.07 26.58 -21.12
CA TRP A 39 11.93 27.28 -22.39
C TRP A 39 12.63 28.65 -22.38
N MET A 40 12.46 29.42 -21.30
CA MET A 40 13.06 30.74 -21.10
C MET A 40 14.59 30.67 -21.13
N ARG A 41 15.19 29.72 -20.41
CA ARG A 41 16.65 29.47 -20.41
C ARG A 41 17.17 29.12 -21.80
N GLN A 42 16.44 28.33 -22.57
CA GLN A 42 16.82 27.95 -23.94
C GLN A 42 16.86 29.15 -24.89
N HIS A 43 16.09 30.21 -24.62
CA HIS A 43 15.99 31.40 -25.48
C HIS A 43 16.69 32.63 -24.89
N GLY A 44 17.34 32.51 -23.73
CA GLY A 44 18.04 33.61 -23.06
C GLY A 44 17.12 34.62 -22.37
N GLU A 45 15.85 34.26 -22.11
CA GLU A 45 14.88 35.13 -21.44
C GLU A 45 15.00 34.99 -19.91
N LEU A 46 16.05 35.59 -19.33
CA LEU A 46 16.38 35.45 -17.90
C LEU A 46 15.86 36.59 -17.02
N ILE A 47 14.91 37.39 -17.51
CA ILE A 47 14.44 38.62 -16.83
C ILE A 47 13.54 38.30 -15.62
N ALA A 48 12.90 37.13 -15.60
CA ALA A 48 12.00 36.68 -14.54
C ALA A 48 12.78 35.85 -13.48
N GLU A 49 13.71 36.50 -12.77
CA GLU A 49 14.63 35.83 -11.84
C GLU A 49 13.88 35.07 -10.73
N ASP A 50 12.85 35.68 -10.15
CA ASP A 50 12.05 35.09 -9.07
C ASP A 50 11.29 33.84 -9.54
N GLU A 51 10.62 33.90 -10.70
CA GLU A 51 9.90 32.75 -11.27
C GLU A 51 10.84 31.62 -11.69
N LEU A 52 12.02 31.95 -12.20
CA LEU A 52 13.06 30.95 -12.50
C LEU A 52 13.58 30.30 -11.22
N TYR A 53 13.80 31.08 -10.16
CA TYR A 53 14.21 30.57 -8.86
C TYR A 53 13.14 29.64 -8.26
N TRP A 54 11.86 30.02 -8.33
CA TRP A 54 10.75 29.18 -7.84
C TRP A 54 10.65 27.88 -8.64
N ALA A 55 10.76 27.95 -9.97
CA ALA A 55 10.76 26.76 -10.82
C ALA A 55 11.94 25.82 -10.53
N ASP A 56 13.08 26.34 -10.07
CA ASP A 56 14.24 25.52 -9.66
C ASP A 56 14.07 24.89 -8.27
N LYS A 57 13.17 25.43 -7.45
CA LYS A 57 12.79 24.88 -6.14
C LYS A 57 11.55 23.97 -6.23
N GLU A 58 10.91 23.88 -7.39
CA GLU A 58 9.81 22.96 -7.64
C GLU A 58 10.30 21.52 -7.38
N GLU A 59 9.56 20.77 -6.55
CA GLU A 59 9.90 19.37 -6.33
C GLU A 59 9.81 18.58 -7.64
N ASP A 60 10.50 17.45 -7.75
CA ASP A 60 10.26 16.52 -8.85
C ASP A 60 8.98 15.69 -8.61
N PRO A 61 8.30 15.25 -9.70
CA PRO A 61 7.22 14.29 -9.59
C PRO A 61 7.76 12.98 -9.03
N LYS A 62 7.28 12.59 -7.85
CA LYS A 62 7.64 11.34 -7.16
C LYS A 62 6.39 10.59 -6.72
N GLU A 63 6.52 9.26 -6.71
CA GLU A 63 5.50 8.39 -6.13
C GLU A 63 5.44 8.63 -4.62
N VAL A 64 4.23 8.79 -4.09
CA VAL A 64 3.96 8.90 -2.67
C VAL A 64 3.44 7.54 -2.20
N PRO A 65 4.17 6.82 -1.34
CA PRO A 65 3.71 5.52 -0.86
C PRO A 65 2.43 5.68 -0.03
N VAL A 66 1.58 4.66 -0.10
CA VAL A 66 0.47 4.52 0.87
C VAL A 66 1.02 4.20 2.25
N VAL A 67 0.18 4.31 3.28
CA VAL A 67 0.57 3.90 4.65
C VAL A 67 1.10 2.47 4.65
N ASP A 68 2.19 2.25 5.38
CA ASP A 68 2.81 0.92 5.53
C ASP A 68 1.79 -0.06 6.13
N ILE A 69 1.38 -1.06 5.35
CA ILE A 69 0.45 -2.09 5.82
C ILE A 69 1.05 -2.91 6.97
N GLY A 70 2.37 -3.07 7.02
CA GLY A 70 3.06 -3.72 8.12
C GLY A 70 2.89 -2.97 9.44
N GLU A 71 2.91 -1.64 9.41
CA GLU A 71 2.58 -0.81 10.58
C GLU A 71 1.13 -0.96 11.00
N LEU A 72 0.19 -0.92 10.05
CA LEU A 72 -1.23 -1.09 10.34
C LEU A 72 -1.54 -2.46 10.96
N ILE A 73 -0.91 -3.52 10.46
CA ILE A 73 -1.02 -4.87 11.03
C ILE A 73 -0.52 -4.88 12.47
N ARG A 74 0.66 -4.28 12.76
CA ARG A 74 1.19 -4.20 14.13
C ARG A 74 0.26 -3.43 15.07
N CYS A 75 -0.27 -2.30 14.64
CA CYS A 75 -1.22 -1.51 15.42
C CYS A 75 -2.51 -2.31 15.71
N HIS A 76 -3.02 -3.02 14.70
CA HIS A 76 -4.21 -3.84 14.84
C HIS A 76 -4.00 -5.02 15.80
N ASP A 77 -2.85 -5.70 15.73
CA ASP A 77 -2.53 -6.81 16.63
C ASP A 77 -2.37 -6.33 18.08
N ALA A 78 -1.68 -5.20 18.30
CA ALA A 78 -1.56 -4.58 19.61
C ALA A 78 -2.92 -4.15 20.18
N HIS A 79 -3.87 -3.76 19.32
CA HIS A 79 -5.23 -3.44 19.74
C HIS A 79 -6.02 -4.69 20.16
N LYS A 80 -5.89 -5.80 19.43
CA LYS A 80 -6.51 -7.09 19.78
C LYS A 80 -6.04 -7.62 21.13
N GLU A 81 -4.74 -7.54 21.40
CA GLU A 81 -4.17 -7.96 22.70
C GLU A 81 -4.74 -7.14 23.86
N LYS A 82 -4.80 -5.80 23.71
CA LYS A 82 -5.33 -4.89 24.74
C LYS A 82 -6.83 -5.07 25.01
N THR A 83 -7.60 -5.42 23.98
CA THR A 83 -9.06 -5.59 24.08
C THR A 83 -9.47 -7.01 24.44
N GLY A 84 -8.56 -7.98 24.38
CA GLY A 84 -8.85 -9.40 24.64
C GLY A 84 -9.71 -10.05 23.55
N TRP A 85 -9.77 -9.46 22.35
CA TRP A 85 -10.66 -9.92 21.29
C TRP A 85 -10.06 -11.14 20.55
N SER A 86 -10.58 -12.34 20.80
CA SER A 86 -10.28 -13.52 19.98
C SER A 86 -11.23 -13.61 18.78
N ILE A 87 -10.68 -13.85 17.57
CA ILE A 87 -11.47 -14.10 16.33
C ILE A 87 -12.36 -15.35 16.48
N LEU A 88 -11.96 -16.29 17.34
CA LEU A 88 -12.75 -17.43 17.74
C LEU A 88 -13.42 -17.10 19.07
N GLY A 89 -14.55 -16.41 19.01
CA GLY A 89 -15.44 -16.31 20.16
C GLY A 89 -15.97 -17.71 20.48
N GLU A 90 -15.46 -18.32 21.55
CA GLU A 90 -16.26 -19.31 22.26
C GLU A 90 -17.52 -18.57 22.72
N ALA A 91 -18.68 -19.01 22.23
CA ALA A 91 -19.96 -18.52 22.68
C ALA A 91 -20.07 -18.80 24.18
N THR A 92 -19.76 -17.81 25.01
CA THR A 92 -20.08 -17.88 26.42
C THR A 92 -21.60 -17.78 26.54
N ASP A 93 -22.21 -18.86 27.00
CA ASP A 93 -23.65 -19.01 27.19
C ASP A 93 -24.25 -17.78 27.88
N GLU A 94 -25.24 -17.19 27.20
CA GLU A 94 -26.08 -16.11 27.68
C GLU A 94 -26.90 -16.58 28.89
N ASP A 95 -26.57 -16.12 30.09
CA ASP A 95 -27.52 -16.06 31.21
C ASP A 95 -27.34 -14.75 31.98
N SER A 96 -27.80 -13.66 31.37
CA SER A 96 -27.90 -12.36 32.02
C SER A 96 -29.10 -11.62 31.43
N THR A 97 -30.27 -11.86 32.02
CA THR A 97 -31.50 -11.11 31.75
C THR A 97 -31.28 -9.60 31.89
N PRO A 98 -31.62 -8.77 30.89
CA PRO A 98 -31.54 -7.33 31.02
C PRO A 98 -32.67 -6.79 31.93
N PRO A 99 -32.41 -5.74 32.73
CA PRO A 99 -33.43 -5.13 33.57
C PRO A 99 -34.46 -4.36 32.71
N PRO A 100 -35.74 -4.29 33.15
CA PRO A 100 -36.78 -3.62 32.39
C PRO A 100 -36.80 -2.11 32.65
N ASP A 101 -37.14 -1.40 31.56
CA ASP A 101 -37.80 -0.10 31.47
C ASP A 101 -37.08 1.15 31.98
N ASP A 102 -36.54 1.92 31.03
CA ASP A 102 -36.69 3.38 31.07
C ASP A 102 -37.11 3.90 29.69
N GLN A 103 -38.30 4.49 29.64
CA GLN A 103 -38.93 5.06 28.44
C GLN A 103 -38.52 6.53 28.32
N GLY A 104 -37.55 6.83 27.44
CA GLY A 104 -37.17 8.21 27.16
C GLY A 104 -36.33 8.34 25.89
N ASP A 105 -36.91 9.02 24.89
CA ASP A 105 -36.29 9.62 23.71
C ASP A 105 -35.68 8.72 22.62
N ASN A 106 -36.47 8.58 21.55
CA ASN A 106 -36.14 8.07 20.21
C ASN A 106 -35.10 8.95 19.48
N ILE A 107 -33.87 9.03 19.99
CA ILE A 107 -32.71 9.19 19.14
C ILE A 107 -32.16 7.79 18.94
N ARG A 108 -32.58 7.13 17.86
CA ARG A 108 -31.86 5.98 17.30
C ARG A 108 -30.47 6.48 16.89
N LYS A 109 -29.57 6.62 17.86
CA LYS A 109 -28.17 6.27 17.64
C LYS A 109 -28.27 4.82 17.20
N GLU A 110 -28.06 4.58 15.92
CA GLU A 110 -27.51 3.32 15.46
C GLU A 110 -26.33 3.06 16.38
N LYS A 111 -26.56 2.27 17.44
CA LYS A 111 -25.49 1.60 18.14
C LYS A 111 -24.82 0.85 17.00
N GLU A 112 -23.67 1.36 16.58
CA GLU A 112 -22.60 0.54 16.04
C GLU A 112 -22.59 -0.69 16.94
N GLU A 113 -23.23 -1.78 16.49
CA GLU A 113 -22.88 -3.12 16.96
C GLU A 113 -21.36 -3.10 16.95
N GLU A 114 -20.75 -3.27 18.13
CA GLU A 114 -19.30 -3.26 18.33
C GLU A 114 -18.66 -4.08 17.22
N ALA A 115 -18.27 -3.40 16.15
CA ALA A 115 -17.87 -4.07 14.94
C ALA A 115 -16.54 -4.71 15.28
N ALA A 116 -16.45 -6.04 15.10
CA ALA A 116 -15.19 -6.78 15.09
C ALA A 116 -14.09 -5.90 14.51
N PRO A 117 -12.88 -5.85 15.12
CA PRO A 117 -11.82 -5.01 14.61
C PRO A 117 -11.56 -5.52 13.20
N VAL A 118 -11.99 -4.72 12.23
CA VAL A 118 -11.95 -5.10 10.82
C VAL A 118 -10.47 -5.16 10.47
N ALA A 119 -10.06 -6.26 9.85
CA ALA A 119 -8.69 -6.42 9.39
C ALA A 119 -8.23 -5.17 8.59
N PRO A 120 -6.96 -4.73 8.73
CA PRO A 120 -6.46 -3.56 8.01
C PRO A 120 -6.71 -3.66 6.51
N LYS A 121 -7.21 -2.58 5.89
CA LYS A 121 -7.46 -2.56 4.44
C LYS A 121 -6.13 -2.58 3.69
N LEU A 122 -5.94 -3.56 2.81
CA LEU A 122 -4.76 -3.60 1.95
C LEU A 122 -4.92 -2.58 0.81
N GLN A 123 -4.10 -1.54 0.84
CA GLN A 123 -4.00 -0.53 -0.23
C GLN A 123 -2.62 -0.51 -0.88
N GLN A 124 -1.65 -1.21 -0.30
CA GLN A 124 -0.31 -1.35 -0.83
C GLN A 124 -0.31 -2.35 -1.99
N ARG A 125 0.36 -1.97 -3.08
CA ARG A 125 0.51 -2.83 -4.25
C ARG A 125 1.37 -4.05 -3.91
N ILE A 126 0.89 -5.24 -4.25
CA ILE A 126 1.68 -6.47 -4.21
C ILE A 126 2.19 -6.76 -5.64
N PRO A 127 3.51 -6.85 -5.87
CA PRO A 127 4.07 -7.26 -7.15
C PRO A 127 3.52 -8.60 -7.63
N LEU A 128 3.30 -8.76 -8.94
CA LEU A 128 2.70 -9.98 -9.51
C LEU A 128 3.43 -11.28 -9.13
N HIS A 129 4.75 -11.22 -8.94
CA HIS A 129 5.57 -12.38 -8.57
C HIS A 129 5.42 -12.80 -7.09
N LEU A 130 4.87 -11.91 -6.25
CA LEU A 130 4.56 -12.16 -4.84
C LEU A 130 3.08 -12.49 -4.62
N LEU A 131 2.25 -12.51 -5.66
CA LEU A 131 0.89 -13.01 -5.55
C LEU A 131 0.90 -14.52 -5.27
N PRO A 132 0.07 -15.03 -4.35
CA PRO A 132 -0.07 -16.45 -4.08
C PRO A 132 -0.37 -17.25 -5.35
N LYS A 133 0.35 -18.36 -5.57
CA LYS A 133 0.08 -19.25 -6.71
C LYS A 133 -1.24 -20.01 -6.52
N LYS A 134 -1.55 -20.36 -5.27
CA LYS A 134 -2.79 -21.04 -4.87
C LYS A 134 -3.51 -20.28 -3.77
N LEU A 135 -4.84 -20.38 -3.80
CA LEU A 135 -5.73 -19.78 -2.82
C LEU A 135 -6.68 -20.85 -2.27
N HIS A 136 -6.68 -21.02 -0.95
CA HIS A 136 -7.65 -21.83 -0.24
C HIS A 136 -8.79 -20.93 0.22
N VAL A 137 -9.94 -21.06 -0.42
CA VAL A 137 -11.09 -20.18 -0.21
C VAL A 137 -12.06 -20.85 0.75
N HIS A 138 -12.20 -20.24 1.92
CA HIS A 138 -13.14 -20.57 2.99
C HIS A 138 -14.46 -19.87 2.72
N ASP A 139 -15.46 -20.66 2.35
CA ASP A 139 -16.78 -20.20 1.93
C ASP A 139 -17.88 -21.01 2.66
N PRO A 140 -18.00 -20.89 3.99
CA PRO A 140 -18.97 -21.68 4.75
C PRO A 140 -20.40 -21.41 4.24
N TRP A 141 -20.64 -20.24 3.68
CA TRP A 141 -21.92 -19.81 3.13
C TRP A 141 -22.20 -20.25 1.69
N ASN A 142 -21.29 -21.00 1.06
CA ASN A 142 -21.44 -21.44 -0.34
C ASN A 142 -21.76 -20.28 -1.31
N THR A 143 -21.17 -19.11 -1.09
CA THR A 143 -21.37 -17.88 -1.86
C THR A 143 -20.66 -17.86 -3.21
N LEU A 144 -19.73 -18.79 -3.45
CA LEU A 144 -19.02 -18.93 -4.73
C LEU A 144 -19.90 -19.52 -5.85
N THR A 145 -21.01 -20.18 -5.50
CA THR A 145 -22.02 -20.59 -6.49
C THR A 145 -22.97 -19.43 -6.73
N VAL A 146 -22.65 -18.60 -7.72
CA VAL A 146 -23.44 -17.40 -8.04
C VAL A 146 -24.52 -17.76 -9.08
N ASP A 147 -25.78 -17.77 -8.65
CA ASP A 147 -26.95 -17.91 -9.55
C ASP A 147 -27.67 -16.57 -9.69
N LYS A 148 -28.15 -16.25 -10.90
CA LYS A 148 -28.87 -14.99 -11.19
C LYS A 148 -30.22 -14.93 -10.50
N ASP A 149 -30.83 -16.08 -10.21
CA ASP A 149 -32.16 -16.17 -9.59
C ASP A 149 -32.12 -16.10 -8.05
N ASP A 150 -30.93 -16.04 -7.44
CA ASP A 150 -30.74 -16.12 -5.98
C ASP A 150 -30.70 -14.74 -5.29
N SER A 151 -30.89 -13.63 -6.01
CA SER A 151 -30.75 -12.28 -5.44
C SER A 151 -31.81 -11.91 -4.40
N ASP A 152 -32.96 -12.62 -4.36
CA ASP A 152 -34.12 -12.23 -3.54
C ASP A 152 -34.61 -13.31 -2.55
N GLN A 153 -34.04 -14.52 -2.54
CA GLN A 153 -34.45 -15.54 -1.58
C GLN A 153 -33.66 -15.42 -0.27
N LYS A 154 -34.31 -14.88 0.78
CA LYS A 154 -33.87 -15.06 2.17
C LYS A 154 -33.65 -16.55 2.41
N PRO A 155 -32.43 -17.00 2.66
CA PRO A 155 -32.19 -18.41 2.51
C PRO A 155 -32.51 -19.20 3.78
N GLU A 156 -33.46 -20.14 3.63
CA GLU A 156 -33.53 -21.34 4.49
C GLU A 156 -32.18 -22.10 4.55
N TRP A 157 -31.22 -21.85 3.65
CA TRP A 157 -29.91 -22.52 3.64
C TRP A 157 -28.94 -22.06 4.73
N LEU A 158 -29.10 -20.86 5.34
CA LEU A 158 -28.30 -20.45 6.51
C LEU A 158 -28.41 -21.48 7.65
N SER A 159 -29.59 -22.09 7.81
CA SER A 159 -29.83 -23.17 8.79
C SER A 159 -29.12 -24.49 8.46
N LYS A 160 -28.69 -24.70 7.20
CA LYS A 160 -27.94 -25.89 6.76
C LYS A 160 -26.43 -25.70 6.89
N VAL A 161 -25.92 -24.47 6.76
CA VAL A 161 -24.49 -24.16 6.87
C VAL A 161 -23.98 -24.33 8.30
N ALA A 162 -24.78 -23.94 9.30
CA ALA A 162 -24.48 -24.17 10.71
C ALA A 162 -24.23 -25.67 11.07
N LYS A 163 -24.59 -26.62 10.19
CA LYS A 163 -24.39 -28.06 10.40
C LYS A 163 -23.27 -28.69 9.58
N LYS A 164 -22.73 -28.01 8.55
CA LYS A 164 -21.90 -28.65 7.52
C LYS A 164 -20.40 -28.35 7.61
N GLY A 165 -19.98 -27.49 8.53
CA GLY A 165 -18.60 -27.04 8.65
C GLY A 165 -18.20 -26.12 7.50
N ASP A 166 -16.94 -25.69 7.53
CA ASP A 166 -16.37 -24.79 6.54
C ASP A 166 -16.18 -25.48 5.18
N ILE A 167 -16.55 -24.79 4.09
CA ILE A 167 -16.41 -25.30 2.73
C ILE A 167 -15.15 -24.67 2.14
N VAL A 168 -14.09 -25.47 2.05
CA VAL A 168 -12.80 -25.02 1.51
C VAL A 168 -12.67 -25.45 0.05
N ARG A 169 -12.32 -24.52 -0.82
CA ARG A 169 -12.08 -24.77 -2.25
C ARG A 169 -10.73 -24.20 -2.67
N THR A 170 -10.05 -24.88 -3.59
CA THR A 170 -8.74 -24.46 -4.08
C THR A 170 -8.86 -23.76 -5.43
N TYR A 171 -8.18 -22.63 -5.56
CA TYR A 171 -8.08 -21.85 -6.78
C TYR A 171 -6.62 -21.61 -7.13
N SER A 172 -6.35 -21.51 -8.43
CA SER A 172 -5.03 -21.22 -8.97
C SER A 172 -4.98 -19.82 -9.60
N LEU A 173 -3.86 -19.13 -9.39
CA LEU A 173 -3.60 -17.81 -9.98
C LEU A 173 -3.51 -17.92 -11.51
N SER A 174 -4.31 -17.10 -12.20
CA SER A 174 -4.39 -17.04 -13.65
C SER A 174 -3.84 -15.70 -14.16
N LEU A 175 -2.64 -15.78 -14.72
CA LEU A 175 -1.96 -14.65 -15.34
C LEU A 175 -2.00 -14.75 -16.88
N ALA A 176 -2.15 -13.60 -17.54
CA ALA A 176 -1.98 -13.46 -18.98
C ALA A 176 -0.53 -13.81 -19.38
N PRO A 177 -0.28 -14.29 -20.61
CA PRO A 177 1.06 -14.73 -21.03
C PRO A 177 2.15 -13.67 -20.83
N GLN A 178 1.87 -12.41 -21.17
CA GLN A 178 2.81 -11.30 -20.99
C GLN A 178 3.11 -11.06 -19.50
N SER A 179 2.07 -11.07 -18.66
CA SER A 179 2.19 -10.86 -17.22
C SER A 179 2.89 -12.01 -16.51
N LYS A 180 2.76 -13.26 -17.00
CA LYS A 180 3.57 -14.41 -16.54
C LYS A 180 5.05 -14.19 -16.81
N GLU A 181 5.41 -13.69 -17.99
CA GLU A 181 6.80 -13.40 -18.33
C GLU A 181 7.37 -12.27 -17.46
N VAL A 182 6.61 -11.19 -17.29
CA VAL A 182 6.98 -10.07 -16.41
C VAL A 182 7.16 -10.54 -14.97
N ALA A 183 6.21 -11.32 -14.43
CA ALA A 183 6.31 -11.88 -13.08
C ALA A 183 7.52 -12.82 -12.93
N SER A 184 7.81 -13.68 -13.90
CA SER A 184 8.97 -14.56 -13.86
C SER A 184 10.29 -13.80 -13.91
N LYS A 185 10.39 -12.75 -14.74
CA LYS A 185 11.57 -11.87 -14.79
C LYS A 185 11.75 -11.13 -13.46
N ALA A 186 10.67 -10.57 -12.91
CA ALA A 186 10.69 -9.87 -11.63
C ALA A 186 11.10 -10.80 -10.48
N HIS A 187 10.60 -12.04 -10.46
CA HIS A 187 10.99 -13.04 -9.47
C HIS A 187 12.50 -13.31 -9.51
N LYS A 188 13.06 -13.61 -10.69
CA LYS A 188 14.50 -13.87 -10.84
C LYS A 188 15.35 -12.66 -10.43
N LEU A 189 14.91 -11.46 -10.79
CA LEU A 189 15.58 -10.22 -10.38
C LEU A 189 15.57 -10.07 -8.86
N ALA A 190 14.43 -10.33 -8.21
CA ALA A 190 14.30 -10.29 -6.76
C ALA A 190 15.16 -11.36 -6.07
N GLU A 191 15.27 -12.57 -6.63
CA GLU A 191 16.16 -13.62 -6.11
C GLU A 191 17.63 -13.19 -6.16
N VAL A 192 18.08 -12.63 -7.30
CA VAL A 192 19.45 -12.13 -7.46
C VAL A 192 19.71 -10.97 -6.49
N ALA A 193 18.79 -10.02 -6.39
CA ALA A 193 18.92 -8.89 -5.47
C ALA A 193 19.00 -9.36 -4.00
N GLU A 194 18.21 -10.35 -3.60
CA GLU A 194 18.29 -10.92 -2.25
C GLU A 194 19.55 -11.78 -2.04
N ASP A 195 20.07 -12.45 -3.07
CA ASP A 195 21.36 -13.15 -3.01
C ASP A 195 22.55 -12.18 -2.88
N GLU A 196 22.46 -10.99 -3.49
CA GLU A 196 23.43 -9.91 -3.35
C GLU A 196 23.34 -9.27 -1.97
N ALA A 197 22.14 -8.89 -1.53
CA ALA A 197 21.89 -8.31 -0.21
C ALA A 197 22.25 -9.29 0.93
N ALA A 198 22.14 -10.61 0.73
CA ALA A 198 22.55 -11.61 1.71
C ALA A 198 24.08 -11.80 1.82
N LYS A 199 24.86 -11.24 0.88
CA LYS A 199 26.33 -11.24 0.95
C LYS A 199 26.89 -9.94 1.50
N GLU A 200 26.13 -8.86 1.40
CA GLU A 200 26.53 -7.55 1.89
C GLU A 200 26.53 -7.54 3.42
N GLU A 201 27.69 -7.25 3.98
CA GLU A 201 27.86 -7.11 5.42
C GLU A 201 27.33 -5.74 5.84
N SER A 202 26.24 -5.71 6.60
CA SER A 202 25.68 -4.47 7.13
C SER A 202 26.41 -4.07 8.41
N VAL A 203 26.97 -2.86 8.41
CA VAL A 203 27.65 -2.27 9.57
C VAL A 203 26.78 -1.16 10.16
N SER A 204 26.68 -1.12 11.49
CA SER A 204 26.06 -0.03 12.24
C SER A 204 27.14 0.70 13.03
N HIS A 205 27.13 2.02 12.97
CA HIS A 205 28.07 2.87 13.71
C HIS A 205 27.47 3.30 15.05
N ILE A 206 28.22 3.12 16.13
CA ILE A 206 27.92 3.70 17.45
C ILE A 206 28.99 4.76 17.71
N PHE A 207 28.55 6.02 17.68
CA PHE A 207 29.44 7.15 17.94
C PHE A 207 29.74 7.25 19.44
N PRO A 208 30.99 7.54 19.81
CA PRO A 208 31.41 7.64 21.21
C PRO A 208 30.80 8.84 21.95
N SER A 209 30.45 9.90 21.22
CA SER A 209 29.82 11.08 21.82
C SER A 209 28.70 11.61 20.94
N ASP A 210 27.61 12.04 21.58
CA ASP A 210 26.53 12.80 20.94
C ASP A 210 26.93 14.27 20.66
N LYS A 211 28.08 14.71 21.19
CA LYS A 211 28.57 16.09 21.02
C LYS A 211 29.61 16.16 19.92
N GLU A 212 29.46 17.17 19.06
CA GLU A 212 30.48 17.54 18.09
C GLU A 212 31.75 17.99 18.83
N GLY A 213 32.89 17.36 18.49
CA GLY A 213 34.18 17.70 19.08
C GLY A 213 35.17 16.53 19.07
N PRO A 214 36.45 16.79 19.37
CA PRO A 214 37.44 15.74 19.51
C PRO A 214 37.06 14.82 20.67
N THR A 215 37.18 13.52 20.44
CA THR A 215 36.94 12.47 21.42
C THR A 215 38.12 11.51 21.41
N GLU A 216 38.51 11.01 22.58
CA GLU A 216 39.58 10.02 22.74
C GLU A 216 39.05 8.58 22.58
N GLU A 217 37.73 8.41 22.56
CA GLU A 217 37.08 7.11 22.40
C GLU A 217 36.96 6.72 20.92
N PRO A 218 37.23 5.45 20.56
CA PRO A 218 37.12 4.98 19.19
C PRO A 218 35.66 4.94 18.71
N LEU A 219 35.46 5.08 17.40
CA LEU A 219 34.18 4.76 16.79
C LEU A 219 33.95 3.25 16.85
N ILE A 220 32.79 2.81 17.30
CA ILE A 220 32.47 1.39 17.32
C ILE A 220 31.71 1.03 16.05
N GLU A 221 32.33 0.19 15.22
CA GLU A 221 31.71 -0.44 14.07
C GLU A 221 31.12 -1.79 14.45
N VAL A 222 29.80 -1.84 14.52
CA VAL A 222 29.09 -3.08 14.84
C VAL A 222 28.71 -3.79 13.55
N VAL A 223 29.38 -4.92 13.31
CA VAL A 223 29.01 -5.87 12.26
C VAL A 223 27.72 -6.56 12.68
N LEU A 224 26.63 -6.31 11.94
CA LEU A 224 25.35 -6.97 12.16
C LEU A 224 25.35 -8.36 11.50
N PRO A 225 24.65 -9.36 12.05
CA PRO A 225 24.49 -10.64 11.38
C PRO A 225 23.78 -10.48 10.05
N LEU A 226 23.98 -11.46 9.16
CA LEU A 226 23.30 -11.51 7.87
C LEU A 226 21.79 -11.44 8.04
N ARG A 227 21.18 -10.51 7.30
CA ARG A 227 19.74 -10.29 7.31
C ARG A 227 19.01 -11.52 6.74
N PRO A 228 17.89 -11.95 7.35
CA PRO A 228 17.05 -12.98 6.76
C PRO A 228 16.60 -12.56 5.36
N ARG A 229 16.64 -13.52 4.43
CA ARG A 229 16.19 -13.29 3.05
C ARG A 229 14.72 -12.89 3.03
N LYS A 230 14.39 -11.85 2.28
CA LYS A 230 12.98 -11.53 1.99
C LYS A 230 12.37 -12.64 1.14
N ARG A 231 11.06 -12.77 1.30
CA ARG A 231 10.27 -13.68 0.49
C ARG A 231 10.21 -13.18 -0.96
N THR A 232 10.62 -14.01 -1.90
CA THR A 232 10.58 -13.72 -3.34
C THR A 232 9.41 -14.40 -4.05
N GLN A 233 8.64 -15.24 -3.36
CA GLN A 233 7.42 -15.89 -3.87
C GLN A 233 6.48 -16.32 -2.75
N VAL A 234 5.18 -16.37 -3.05
CA VAL A 234 4.15 -16.89 -2.15
C VAL A 234 3.48 -18.09 -2.81
N GLU A 235 3.55 -19.26 -2.17
CA GLU A 235 2.95 -20.48 -2.72
C GLU A 235 1.45 -20.53 -2.49
N GLU A 236 1.01 -20.30 -1.25
CA GLU A 236 -0.36 -20.49 -0.83
C GLU A 236 -0.81 -19.35 0.07
N ALA A 237 -2.12 -19.06 0.05
CA ALA A 237 -2.79 -18.12 0.92
C ALA A 237 -4.23 -18.59 1.21
N HIS A 238 -4.85 -18.01 2.23
CA HIS A 238 -6.22 -18.32 2.61
C HIS A 238 -7.12 -17.10 2.42
N LEU A 239 -8.31 -17.32 1.86
CA LEU A 239 -9.31 -16.26 1.64
C LEU A 239 -10.61 -16.63 2.35
N TYR A 240 -11.12 -15.74 3.19
CA TYR A 240 -12.38 -15.90 3.89
C TYR A 240 -13.42 -14.95 3.29
N LEU A 241 -14.49 -15.50 2.72
CA LEU A 241 -15.53 -14.70 2.06
C LEU A 241 -16.64 -14.30 3.02
N SER A 242 -17.01 -13.02 3.01
CA SER A 242 -18.16 -12.53 3.77
C SER A 242 -19.49 -12.97 3.14
N PRO A 243 -20.50 -13.34 3.96
CA PRO A 243 -21.84 -13.67 3.47
C PRO A 243 -22.57 -12.47 2.89
N ARG A 244 -22.16 -11.24 3.23
CA ARG A 244 -22.81 -10.01 2.76
C ARG A 244 -22.15 -9.52 1.47
N ALA A 245 -22.96 -9.32 0.44
CA ALA A 245 -22.53 -8.61 -0.75
C ALA A 245 -22.34 -7.13 -0.43
N VAL A 246 -21.22 -6.57 -0.86
CA VAL A 246 -20.92 -5.13 -0.75
C VAL A 246 -21.31 -4.36 -2.02
N GLY A 247 -21.49 -5.07 -3.14
CA GLY A 247 -21.97 -4.50 -4.39
C GLY A 247 -22.50 -5.57 -5.34
N VAL A 248 -23.45 -5.19 -6.20
CA VAL A 248 -24.02 -6.09 -7.23
C VAL A 248 -23.97 -5.37 -8.57
N GLY A 249 -23.18 -5.92 -9.49
CA GLY A 249 -23.12 -5.49 -10.88
C GLY A 249 -23.99 -6.36 -11.78
N HIS A 250 -24.14 -5.96 -13.03
CA HIS A 250 -24.93 -6.72 -14.01
C HIS A 250 -24.33 -8.09 -14.33
N HIS A 251 -23.01 -8.23 -14.17
CA HIS A 251 -22.22 -9.38 -14.56
C HIS A 251 -21.47 -10.03 -13.38
N SER A 252 -21.63 -9.46 -12.19
CA SER A 252 -20.80 -9.81 -11.04
C SER A 252 -21.43 -9.47 -9.71
N ILE A 253 -21.03 -10.17 -8.66
CA ILE A 253 -21.30 -9.82 -7.27
C ILE A 253 -19.97 -9.55 -6.56
N VAL A 254 -19.93 -8.50 -5.74
CA VAL A 254 -18.74 -8.11 -4.97
C VAL A 254 -18.99 -8.42 -3.50
N ARG A 255 -18.03 -9.07 -2.87
CA ARG A 255 -18.06 -9.44 -1.45
C ARG A 255 -16.85 -8.86 -0.74
N SER A 256 -17.04 -8.49 0.52
CA SER A 256 -15.90 -8.26 1.41
C SER A 256 -15.19 -9.60 1.64
N ALA A 257 -13.87 -9.57 1.73
CA ALA A 257 -13.08 -10.74 2.02
C ALA A 257 -11.92 -10.40 2.95
N GLU A 258 -11.58 -11.34 3.81
CA GLU A 258 -10.36 -11.32 4.60
C GLU A 258 -9.34 -12.23 3.92
N TRP A 259 -8.15 -11.69 3.68
CA TRP A 259 -7.08 -12.37 2.99
C TRP A 259 -5.91 -12.58 3.93
N GLU A 260 -5.63 -13.84 4.20
CA GLU A 260 -4.56 -14.27 5.09
C GLU A 260 -3.33 -14.62 4.27
N LEU A 261 -2.26 -13.85 4.50
CA LEU A 261 -1.00 -13.93 3.78
C LEU A 261 0.18 -14.14 4.73
N PRO A 262 1.32 -14.65 4.25
CA PRO A 262 2.54 -14.68 5.04
C PRO A 262 2.89 -13.29 5.59
N ARG A 263 3.10 -13.18 6.91
CA ARG A 263 3.35 -11.90 7.58
C ARG A 263 4.65 -11.24 7.12
N ASP A 264 5.65 -12.04 6.78
CA ASP A 264 6.95 -11.61 6.25
C ASP A 264 6.86 -10.96 4.86
N LEU A 265 5.69 -10.99 4.22
CA LEU A 265 5.39 -10.19 3.03
C LEU A 265 5.24 -8.69 3.35
N PHE A 266 4.83 -8.36 4.58
CA PHE A 266 4.48 -7.00 4.99
C PHE A 266 5.33 -6.47 6.14
N VAL A 267 5.80 -7.36 7.02
CA VAL A 267 6.56 -7.00 8.21
C VAL A 267 7.95 -7.59 8.10
N GLU A 268 8.94 -6.73 7.91
CA GLU A 268 10.33 -7.15 7.86
C GLU A 268 10.83 -7.64 9.22
N ALA A 269 11.77 -8.59 9.19
CA ALA A 269 12.53 -8.95 10.37
C ALA A 269 13.27 -7.71 10.90
N ARG A 270 13.37 -7.59 12.22
CA ARG A 270 14.02 -6.46 12.88
C ARG A 270 15.12 -6.91 13.81
N LEU A 271 16.02 -5.99 14.07
CA LEU A 271 17.11 -6.16 14.99
C LEU A 271 17.00 -5.05 16.03
N CYS A 272 16.80 -5.44 17.29
CA CYS A 272 16.58 -4.48 18.37
C CYS A 272 17.88 -3.71 18.65
N LYS A 273 17.87 -2.41 18.33
CA LYS A 273 19.04 -1.54 18.52
C LYS A 273 19.57 -1.55 19.96
N THR A 274 18.67 -1.52 20.94
CA THR A 274 19.05 -1.59 22.37
C THR A 274 19.73 -2.90 22.71
N CYS A 275 19.26 -4.04 22.18
CA CYS A 275 19.96 -5.31 22.39
C CYS A 275 21.35 -5.31 21.76
N VAL A 276 21.55 -4.66 20.61
CA VAL A 276 22.89 -4.52 19.99
C VAL A 276 23.80 -3.71 20.88
N GLU A 277 23.35 -2.54 21.32
CA GLU A 277 24.14 -1.65 22.17
C GLU A 277 24.52 -2.35 23.49
N GLU A 278 23.61 -3.12 24.10
CA GLU A 278 23.91 -3.91 25.29
C GLU A 278 24.88 -5.07 25.05
N ASP A 279 24.80 -5.70 23.88
CA ASP A 279 25.69 -6.79 23.49
C ASP A 279 27.11 -6.27 23.23
N VAL A 280 27.22 -5.11 22.57
CA VAL A 280 28.48 -4.38 22.36
C VAL A 280 29.12 -3.99 23.69
N ARG A 281 28.36 -3.39 24.62
CA ARG A 281 28.86 -3.03 25.96
C ARG A 281 29.36 -4.21 26.78
N LYS A 282 28.86 -5.44 26.52
CA LYS A 282 29.34 -6.67 27.18
C LYS A 282 30.63 -7.20 26.55
N MET A 283 30.88 -6.88 25.29
CA MET A 283 32.08 -7.29 24.55
C MET A 283 33.21 -6.28 24.63
N GLU A 284 32.91 -5.03 25.01
CA GLU A 284 33.94 -4.06 25.35
C GLU A 284 34.85 -4.68 26.40
N PRO A 285 36.16 -4.83 26.12
CA PRO A 285 37.07 -5.36 27.10
C PRO A 285 37.01 -4.46 28.32
N GLU A 286 36.78 -5.02 29.51
CA GLU A 286 37.09 -4.32 30.75
C GLU A 286 38.51 -3.79 30.57
N GLN A 287 38.66 -2.45 30.53
CA GLN A 287 39.97 -1.80 30.50
C GLN A 287 40.65 -2.11 31.84
N ASP A 288 41.12 -3.35 31.98
CA ASP A 288 42.02 -3.75 33.03
C ASP A 288 43.32 -3.03 32.71
N SER A 289 43.72 -2.15 33.62
CA SER A 289 44.85 -1.23 33.52
C SER A 289 46.19 -1.98 33.48
N GLY A 290 46.43 -2.74 32.41
CA GLY A 290 47.59 -3.60 32.21
C GLY A 290 48.03 -3.54 30.76
N SER A 291 49.03 -2.71 30.51
CA SER A 291 49.79 -2.59 29.27
C SER A 291 50.04 -3.92 28.56
N GLU A 292 49.55 -4.08 27.32
CA GLU A 292 50.26 -4.79 26.26
C GLU A 292 49.68 -4.40 24.89
N GLU A 293 50.58 -3.99 23.99
CA GLU A 293 50.32 -3.43 22.66
C GLU A 293 49.61 -4.42 21.74
N ASN A 294 48.51 -4.00 21.09
CA ASN A 294 47.93 -4.71 19.95
C ASN A 294 47.87 -3.79 18.73
N ASP A 295 48.29 -4.36 17.59
CA ASP A 295 48.37 -3.75 16.26
C ASP A 295 47.02 -3.20 15.78
N TRP A 296 47.00 -1.91 15.44
CA TRP A 296 45.88 -1.23 14.80
C TRP A 296 46.20 -1.04 13.30
N GLU A 297 45.31 -1.49 12.42
CA GLU A 297 45.36 -1.14 10.99
C GLU A 297 44.59 0.16 10.75
N GLU A 298 45.30 1.22 10.35
CA GLU A 298 44.72 2.49 9.88
C GLU A 298 44.34 2.39 8.39
N SER A 299 43.09 2.72 8.05
CA SER A 299 42.67 2.95 6.67
C SER A 299 42.16 4.39 6.52
N GLU A 300 42.90 5.23 5.80
CA GLU A 300 42.52 6.61 5.48
C GLU A 300 41.75 6.69 4.15
N GLY A 301 40.64 7.44 4.13
CA GLY A 301 39.93 7.83 2.92
C GLY A 301 39.70 9.35 2.88
N GLU A 302 40.29 10.04 1.92
CA GLU A 302 40.12 11.48 1.67
C GLU A 302 38.97 11.77 0.69
N GLN A 303 38.17 12.81 0.95
CA GLN A 303 37.70 13.76 -0.08
C GLN A 303 37.06 15.04 0.52
N SER A 304 37.11 16.11 -0.29
CA SER A 304 37.02 17.55 0.05
C SER A 304 35.62 18.18 0.05
N GLU A 305 35.42 19.21 0.88
CA GLU A 305 34.24 20.09 0.94
C GLU A 305 34.44 21.42 0.17
N GLU A 306 33.35 21.93 -0.42
CA GLU A 306 33.22 23.30 -0.94
C GLU A 306 31.99 23.95 -0.28
N TYR A 307 32.18 25.13 0.32
CA TYR A 307 31.19 25.86 1.14
C TYR A 307 30.61 27.07 0.39
N SER A 308 29.31 27.32 0.56
CA SER A 308 28.75 28.68 0.50
C SER A 308 27.45 28.81 1.33
N GLU A 309 27.46 29.78 2.26
CA GLU A 309 26.33 30.40 2.98
C GLU A 309 25.58 31.38 2.03
N GLU A 310 24.32 31.84 2.15
CA GLU A 310 23.21 31.81 3.13
C GLU A 310 21.97 32.39 2.39
N GLU A 311 20.72 32.00 2.72
CA GLU A 311 19.57 32.93 2.83
C GLU A 311 18.33 32.28 3.47
N ILE A 312 17.63 33.05 4.31
CA ILE A 312 16.61 32.62 5.28
C ILE A 312 15.19 32.92 4.75
N PHE A 313 14.37 31.87 4.65
CA PHE A 313 12.91 31.95 4.71
C PHE A 313 12.38 30.88 5.67
N THR A 314 11.38 31.22 6.48
CA THR A 314 10.77 30.34 7.49
C THR A 314 9.87 29.27 6.84
N LEU A 315 10.52 28.24 6.29
CA LEU A 315 9.92 26.94 6.03
C LEU A 315 10.01 26.12 7.33
N GLU A 316 9.11 25.15 7.55
CA GLU A 316 9.36 24.12 8.58
C GLU A 316 10.80 23.63 8.41
N PRO A 317 11.60 23.54 9.49
CA PRO A 317 13.03 23.38 9.37
C PRO A 317 13.32 22.22 8.42
N PRO A 318 14.10 22.44 7.34
CA PRO A 318 14.54 21.32 6.52
C PRO A 318 15.09 20.29 7.49
N ARG A 319 14.72 19.02 7.33
CA ARG A 319 15.41 17.95 8.06
C ARG A 319 16.89 18.12 7.71
N VAL A 320 17.64 18.79 8.58
CA VAL A 320 19.07 18.95 8.44
C VAL A 320 19.59 17.54 8.63
N ILE A 321 19.83 16.86 7.52
CA ILE A 321 20.51 15.56 7.52
C ILE A 321 21.93 15.90 7.93
N ARG A 322 22.19 15.85 9.24
CA ARG A 322 23.53 15.98 9.77
C ARG A 322 24.24 14.69 9.44
N ILE A 323 25.13 14.75 8.45
CA ILE A 323 26.05 13.67 8.17
C ILE A 323 27.18 13.80 9.19
N ALA A 324 27.21 12.92 10.17
CA ALA A 324 28.32 12.87 11.12
C ALA A 324 29.51 12.16 10.45
N SER A 325 30.62 12.87 10.27
CA SER A 325 31.90 12.30 9.86
C SER A 325 32.78 12.07 11.08
N TYR A 326 33.38 10.89 11.21
CA TYR A 326 34.33 10.58 12.27
C TYR A 326 35.73 10.36 11.68
N SER A 327 36.75 10.91 12.34
CA SER A 327 38.16 10.72 12.00
C SER A 327 38.89 10.32 13.27
N GLY A 328 39.32 9.06 13.35
CA GLY A 328 39.95 8.49 14.54
C GLY A 328 40.00 6.96 14.49
N PRO A 329 40.44 6.30 15.58
CA PRO A 329 40.50 4.85 15.65
C PRO A 329 39.09 4.22 15.59
N VAL A 330 38.98 3.07 14.92
CA VAL A 330 37.72 2.33 14.75
C VAL A 330 37.84 0.97 15.41
N LEU A 331 36.93 0.65 16.33
CA LEU A 331 36.82 -0.65 16.99
C LEU A 331 35.70 -1.46 16.33
N ARG A 332 36.05 -2.58 15.69
CA ARG A 332 35.08 -3.43 14.99
C ARG A 332 34.60 -4.59 15.86
N ILE A 333 33.31 -4.65 16.16
CA ILE A 333 32.68 -5.66 17.03
C ILE A 333 31.61 -6.43 16.25
N HIS A 334 31.58 -7.76 16.41
CA HIS A 334 30.56 -8.61 15.79
C HIS A 334 29.47 -8.94 16.81
N THR A 335 28.25 -8.41 16.61
CA THR A 335 27.16 -8.67 17.55
C THR A 335 26.65 -10.11 17.45
N THR A 336 26.28 -10.69 18.59
CA THR A 336 25.61 -11.99 18.68
C THR A 336 24.08 -11.88 18.61
N VAL A 337 23.54 -10.65 18.57
CA VAL A 337 22.10 -10.37 18.51
C VAL A 337 21.56 -10.82 17.17
N LYS A 338 20.63 -11.78 17.18
CA LYS A 338 19.99 -12.30 15.97
C LYS A 338 18.86 -11.41 15.49
N TRP A 339 18.68 -11.33 14.18
CA TRP A 339 17.44 -10.86 13.57
C TRP A 339 16.25 -11.66 14.10
N ARG A 340 15.17 -10.97 14.44
CA ARG A 340 13.95 -11.59 14.93
C ARG A 340 12.85 -11.45 13.89
N SER A 341 12.21 -12.58 13.60
CA SER A 341 10.95 -12.55 12.86
C SER A 341 9.85 -11.97 13.75
N PRO A 342 8.86 -11.27 13.19
CA PRO A 342 7.67 -10.87 13.95
C PRO A 342 7.01 -12.03 14.68
N SER A 343 7.03 -13.24 14.08
CA SER A 343 6.41 -14.44 14.67
C SER A 343 7.20 -15.09 15.81
N GLU A 344 8.38 -14.57 16.13
CA GLU A 344 9.21 -15.05 17.24
C GLU A 344 8.96 -14.21 18.48
N LYS A 345 9.37 -14.73 19.65
CA LYS A 345 9.28 -13.97 20.89
C LYS A 345 10.19 -12.73 20.79
N GLN A 346 9.59 -11.55 20.90
CA GLN A 346 10.34 -10.29 20.88
C GLN A 346 11.17 -10.12 22.14
N CYS A 347 12.18 -9.25 22.09
CA CYS A 347 12.97 -8.94 23.28
C CYS A 347 12.15 -8.05 24.22
N ASP A 348 12.57 -7.96 25.48
CA ASP A 348 11.85 -7.15 26.48
C ASP A 348 11.78 -5.67 26.07
N HIS A 349 12.80 -5.16 25.37
CA HIS A 349 12.81 -3.79 24.81
C HIS A 349 11.69 -3.54 23.79
N GLU A 350 11.41 -4.50 22.90
CA GLU A 350 10.36 -4.37 21.89
C GLU A 350 8.99 -4.80 22.40
N SER A 351 8.95 -5.66 23.42
CA SER A 351 7.70 -6.14 24.04
C SER A 351 6.84 -5.00 24.60
N SER A 352 7.49 -3.90 25.03
CA SER A 352 6.82 -2.69 25.53
C SER A 352 5.99 -1.98 24.45
N PHE A 353 6.32 -2.18 23.17
CA PHE A 353 5.64 -1.56 22.04
C PHE A 353 4.67 -2.51 21.31
N PHE A 354 5.01 -3.80 21.23
CA PHE A 354 4.34 -4.75 20.33
C PHE A 354 3.68 -5.95 21.00
N GLY A 355 3.65 -5.98 22.34
CA GLY A 355 3.20 -7.16 23.08
C GLY A 355 4.33 -8.17 23.27
N SER A 356 4.21 -8.98 24.32
CA SER A 356 5.24 -9.98 24.66
C SER A 356 5.01 -11.34 23.99
N GLU A 357 3.80 -11.54 23.45
CA GLU A 357 3.40 -12.81 22.86
C GLU A 357 3.78 -12.92 21.38
N PRO A 358 4.21 -14.11 20.92
CA PRO A 358 4.46 -14.34 19.49
C PRO A 358 3.20 -14.09 18.66
N VAL A 359 3.30 -13.24 17.64
CA VAL A 359 2.19 -13.04 16.70
C VAL A 359 2.12 -14.17 15.66
N PRO A 360 0.94 -14.44 15.06
CA PRO A 360 0.80 -15.46 14.02
C PRO A 360 1.77 -15.25 12.85
N ARG A 361 2.22 -16.35 12.22
CA ARG A 361 3.11 -16.31 11.04
C ARG A 361 2.43 -15.71 9.80
N THR A 362 1.12 -15.62 9.83
CA THR A 362 0.29 -14.98 8.83
C THR A 362 -0.27 -13.66 9.35
N ALA A 363 -0.69 -12.80 8.43
CA ALA A 363 -1.42 -11.59 8.71
C ALA A 363 -2.67 -11.54 7.85
N THR A 364 -3.77 -11.10 8.45
CA THR A 364 -5.06 -10.95 7.78
C THR A 364 -5.24 -9.50 7.38
N VAL A 365 -5.63 -9.28 6.13
CA VAL A 365 -5.95 -7.96 5.58
C VAL A 365 -7.32 -7.97 4.91
N SER A 366 -7.99 -6.82 4.87
CA SER A 366 -9.30 -6.67 4.22
C SER A 366 -9.14 -6.25 2.76
N ILE A 367 -9.85 -6.95 1.88
CA ILE A 367 -9.93 -6.71 0.43
C ILE A 367 -11.36 -6.95 -0.07
N VAL A 368 -11.59 -6.81 -1.37
CA VAL A 368 -12.84 -7.24 -2.02
C VAL A 368 -12.61 -8.38 -3.00
N ALA A 369 -13.56 -9.31 -3.03
CA ALA A 369 -13.64 -10.40 -3.99
C ALA A 369 -14.80 -10.16 -4.95
N LYS A 370 -14.49 -9.93 -6.22
CA LYS A 370 -15.48 -9.85 -7.30
C LYS A 370 -15.64 -11.23 -7.94
N LEU A 371 -16.88 -11.70 -7.97
CA LEU A 371 -17.30 -12.98 -8.52
C LEU A 371 -18.17 -12.72 -9.75
N SER A 372 -18.12 -13.61 -10.73
CA SER A 372 -18.89 -13.59 -11.98
C SER A 372 -20.10 -14.52 -11.95
N PHE A 373 -21.10 -14.22 -12.78
CA PHE A 373 -22.17 -15.17 -13.08
C PHE A 373 -21.71 -16.27 -14.04
N GLU A 374 -22.44 -17.40 -14.07
CA GLU A 374 -22.17 -18.51 -15.00
C GLU A 374 -22.21 -18.03 -16.47
N TYR A 375 -21.27 -18.52 -17.28
CA TYR A 375 -21.09 -18.19 -18.70
C TYR A 375 -20.73 -16.73 -19.00
N ASP A 376 -20.24 -15.99 -18.01
CA ASP A 376 -19.78 -14.62 -18.20
C ASP A 376 -18.26 -14.52 -18.37
N LEU A 377 -17.81 -13.86 -19.43
CA LEU A 377 -16.40 -13.62 -19.72
C LEU A 377 -15.91 -12.24 -19.23
N HIS A 378 -16.81 -11.38 -18.72
CA HIS A 378 -16.45 -10.03 -18.28
C HIS A 378 -15.35 -10.02 -17.22
N LEU A 379 -15.41 -10.92 -16.24
CA LEU A 379 -14.45 -10.92 -15.14
C LEU A 379 -13.04 -11.31 -15.61
N ALA A 380 -12.94 -12.27 -16.53
CA ALA A 380 -11.68 -12.65 -17.15
C ALA A 380 -11.10 -11.51 -18.00
N GLN A 381 -11.94 -10.79 -18.74
CA GLN A 381 -11.53 -9.63 -19.52
C GLN A 381 -11.06 -8.48 -18.62
N GLU A 382 -11.77 -8.23 -17.53
CA GLU A 382 -11.41 -7.23 -16.53
C GLU A 382 -10.05 -7.55 -15.90
N ALA A 383 -9.84 -8.81 -15.49
CA ALA A 383 -8.56 -9.27 -14.97
C ALA A 383 -7.41 -9.10 -15.98
N ALA A 384 -7.64 -9.40 -17.25
CA ALA A 384 -6.66 -9.19 -18.31
C ALA A 384 -6.32 -7.69 -18.48
N ASN A 385 -7.32 -6.81 -18.37
CA ASN A 385 -7.12 -5.37 -18.45
C ASN A 385 -6.27 -4.86 -17.28
N TYR A 386 -6.59 -5.22 -16.02
CA TYR A 386 -5.74 -4.87 -14.87
C TYR A 386 -4.28 -5.29 -15.06
N GLN A 387 -4.05 -6.52 -15.53
CA GLN A 387 -2.72 -7.05 -15.79
C GLN A 387 -1.94 -6.34 -16.89
N SER A 388 -2.61 -5.53 -17.72
CA SER A 388 -2.04 -4.81 -18.85
C SER A 388 -1.93 -3.29 -18.63
N PHE A 389 -2.52 -2.78 -17.55
CA PHE A 389 -2.44 -1.37 -17.22
C PHE A 389 -1.02 -0.96 -16.82
N PRO A 390 -0.61 0.27 -17.16
CA PRO A 390 0.68 0.79 -16.75
C PRO A 390 0.72 1.05 -15.24
N ASP A 391 1.91 1.00 -14.64
CA ASP A 391 2.10 1.10 -13.20
C ASP A 391 1.49 2.37 -12.59
N HIS A 392 1.60 3.50 -13.28
CA HIS A 392 1.07 4.79 -12.81
C HIS A 392 -0.46 4.82 -12.64
N PHE A 393 -1.20 3.81 -13.12
CA PHE A 393 -2.63 3.69 -12.81
C PHE A 393 -2.88 3.31 -11.36
N TYR A 394 -1.91 2.67 -10.70
CA TYR A 394 -1.99 2.19 -9.33
C TYR A 394 -1.24 3.07 -8.33
N GLN A 395 -0.44 4.01 -8.82
CA GLN A 395 0.46 4.83 -8.01
C GLN A 395 -0.17 6.14 -7.60
N HIS A 396 0.20 6.62 -6.43
CA HIS A 396 -0.10 7.97 -5.96
C HIS A 396 1.11 8.86 -6.21
N TRP A 397 0.90 10.09 -6.66
CA TRP A 397 1.98 11.03 -6.99
C TRP A 397 1.80 12.32 -6.21
N ASN A 398 2.91 12.99 -5.90
CA ASN A 398 2.86 14.34 -5.33
C ASN A 398 2.38 15.34 -6.39
N GLY A 399 1.96 16.52 -5.92
CA GLY A 399 1.55 17.63 -6.76
C GLY A 399 0.21 17.47 -7.47
N TYR A 400 0.05 18.27 -8.51
CA TYR A 400 -1.18 18.49 -9.23
C TYR A 400 -0.97 18.33 -10.74
N ASN A 401 -2.06 18.14 -11.46
CA ASN A 401 -2.06 18.15 -12.91
C ASN A 401 -3.17 19.03 -13.49
N VAL A 402 -2.96 19.54 -14.69
CA VAL A 402 -4.00 20.21 -15.48
C VAL A 402 -4.31 19.34 -16.69
N MET A 403 -5.59 18.98 -16.83
CA MET A 403 -6.07 18.01 -17.82
C MET A 403 -7.18 18.62 -18.68
N PRO A 404 -6.84 19.21 -19.85
CA PRO A 404 -7.83 19.76 -20.75
C PRO A 404 -8.97 18.76 -21.07
N PRO A 405 -10.23 19.20 -21.08
CA PRO A 405 -10.69 20.60 -20.99
C PRO A 405 -10.73 21.19 -19.58
N ILE A 406 -10.39 20.41 -18.53
CA ILE A 406 -10.32 20.94 -17.16
C ILE A 406 -9.07 21.82 -17.03
N GLN A 407 -9.30 23.05 -16.58
CA GLN A 407 -8.27 24.08 -16.47
C GLN A 407 -7.74 24.19 -15.05
N ASP A 408 -8.55 23.82 -14.07
CA ASP A 408 -8.16 23.84 -12.67
C ASP A 408 -7.18 22.69 -12.37
N PRO A 409 -6.11 22.92 -11.59
CA PRO A 409 -5.20 21.86 -11.17
C PRO A 409 -5.87 20.84 -10.24
N ILE A 410 -5.60 19.56 -10.46
CA ILE A 410 -6.23 18.43 -9.75
C ILE A 410 -5.14 17.55 -9.11
N PRO A 411 -5.34 17.01 -7.90
CA PRO A 411 -4.38 16.07 -7.30
C PRO A 411 -4.14 14.82 -8.16
N VAL A 412 -2.90 14.33 -8.17
CA VAL A 412 -2.52 13.15 -8.95
C VAL A 412 -2.59 11.86 -8.13
N GLY A 413 -3.82 11.40 -7.85
CA GLY A 413 -4.06 10.10 -7.21
C GLY A 413 -4.07 8.90 -8.18
N ALA A 414 -3.97 7.68 -7.63
CA ALA A 414 -4.14 6.45 -8.39
C ALA A 414 -5.52 6.38 -9.08
N LEU A 415 -5.52 5.90 -10.33
CA LEU A 415 -6.71 5.81 -11.18
C LEU A 415 -7.54 4.56 -10.87
N CYS A 416 -6.86 3.44 -10.66
CA CYS A 416 -7.45 2.11 -10.54
C CYS A 416 -7.22 1.54 -9.12
N PRO A 417 -8.11 0.66 -8.63
CA PRO A 417 -7.86 -0.17 -7.46
C PRO A 417 -6.57 -0.97 -7.62
N GLN A 418 -5.88 -1.27 -6.52
CA GLN A 418 -4.83 -2.28 -6.56
C GLN A 418 -5.39 -3.64 -7.01
N PHE A 419 -4.61 -4.35 -7.83
CA PHE A 419 -4.93 -5.69 -8.33
C PHE A 419 -4.18 -6.75 -7.51
N TYR A 420 -4.93 -7.67 -6.90
CA TYR A 420 -4.39 -8.73 -6.03
C TYR A 420 -4.51 -10.14 -6.62
N GLY A 421 -4.85 -10.23 -7.90
CA GLY A 421 -4.87 -11.48 -8.65
C GLY A 421 -6.24 -11.88 -9.15
N TYR A 422 -6.22 -12.72 -10.18
CA TYR A 422 -7.39 -13.38 -10.73
C TYR A 422 -7.20 -14.87 -10.60
N TYR A 423 -8.12 -15.53 -9.91
CA TYR A 423 -8.00 -16.92 -9.49
C TYR A 423 -9.12 -17.74 -10.11
N THR A 424 -8.78 -18.86 -10.72
CA THR A 424 -9.73 -19.80 -11.31
C THR A 424 -9.81 -21.06 -10.47
N PRO A 425 -11.01 -21.63 -10.25
CA PRO A 425 -11.16 -22.83 -9.45
C PRO A 425 -10.43 -24.01 -10.11
N ASP A 426 -9.74 -24.83 -9.30
CA ASP A 426 -9.02 -26.01 -9.81
C ASP A 426 -10.01 -27.07 -10.34
N ASP A 427 -11.14 -27.24 -9.64
CA ASP A 427 -12.32 -27.94 -10.15
C ASP A 427 -13.43 -26.90 -10.39
N PRO A 428 -13.78 -26.57 -11.64
CA PRO A 428 -14.79 -25.55 -11.93
C PRO A 428 -16.21 -26.00 -11.56
N THR A 429 -16.39 -27.22 -11.04
CA THR A 429 -17.70 -27.79 -10.77
C THR A 429 -17.82 -28.37 -9.37
N ASP A 430 -18.69 -27.78 -8.54
CA ASP A 430 -18.93 -28.25 -7.16
C ASP A 430 -19.90 -29.44 -7.12
N GLY A 431 -19.50 -30.54 -7.75
CA GLY A 431 -20.30 -31.75 -7.89
C GLY A 431 -21.55 -31.55 -8.77
N LYS A 432 -22.50 -32.50 -8.65
CA LYS A 432 -23.77 -32.48 -9.39
C LYS A 432 -24.94 -32.20 -8.45
N TYR A 433 -25.77 -31.21 -8.78
CA TYR A 433 -27.06 -30.99 -8.15
C TYR A 433 -28.17 -31.12 -9.21
N ARG A 434 -29.16 -32.00 -8.95
CA ARG A 434 -30.23 -32.32 -9.92
C ARG A 434 -29.69 -32.69 -11.32
N GLY A 435 -28.54 -33.37 -11.38
CA GLY A 435 -27.91 -33.81 -12.63
C GLY A 435 -27.12 -32.74 -13.39
N ARG A 436 -27.19 -31.46 -12.99
CA ARG A 436 -26.35 -30.38 -13.55
C ARG A 436 -25.13 -30.13 -12.67
N ARG A 437 -24.01 -29.80 -13.30
CA ARG A 437 -22.79 -29.39 -12.59
C ARG A 437 -23.02 -27.99 -12.01
N ARG A 438 -22.66 -27.77 -10.75
CA ARG A 438 -22.76 -26.44 -10.14
C ARG A 438 -21.57 -25.60 -10.56
N TYR A 439 -21.84 -24.44 -11.14
CA TYR A 439 -20.81 -23.48 -11.50
C TYR A 439 -20.12 -22.91 -10.25
N LEU A 440 -18.79 -22.85 -10.28
CA LEU A 440 -17.98 -22.09 -9.35
C LEU A 440 -17.39 -20.87 -10.05
N SER A 441 -17.66 -19.69 -9.50
CA SER A 441 -17.15 -18.47 -10.07
C SER A 441 -15.64 -18.36 -9.89
N PRO A 442 -14.87 -17.94 -10.91
CA PRO A 442 -13.54 -17.36 -10.69
C PRO A 442 -13.62 -16.12 -9.79
N ILE A 443 -12.49 -15.76 -9.20
CA ILE A 443 -12.39 -14.70 -8.20
C ILE A 443 -11.40 -13.65 -8.68
N LEU A 444 -11.82 -12.39 -8.71
CA LEU A 444 -10.93 -11.24 -8.92
C LEU A 444 -10.78 -10.50 -7.59
N LEU A 445 -9.55 -10.44 -7.08
CA LEU A 445 -9.22 -9.77 -5.82
C LEU A 445 -8.73 -8.35 -6.08
N LEU A 446 -9.34 -7.36 -5.43
CA LEU A 446 -9.05 -5.93 -5.61
C LEU A 446 -8.99 -5.17 -4.28
N GLU A 447 -8.40 -3.97 -4.30
CA GLU A 447 -8.50 -2.98 -3.22
C GLU A 447 -9.96 -2.68 -2.86
N HIS A 448 -10.24 -2.56 -1.56
CA HIS A 448 -11.53 -2.07 -1.09
C HIS A 448 -11.61 -0.54 -1.20
N CYS A 449 -12.12 -0.03 -2.32
CA CYS A 449 -12.13 1.41 -2.63
C CYS A 449 -13.25 2.26 -1.99
N GLY A 450 -14.03 1.69 -1.07
CA GLY A 450 -15.05 2.43 -0.32
C GLY A 450 -16.44 2.29 -0.95
N SER A 451 -17.11 3.43 -1.17
CA SER A 451 -18.52 3.48 -1.60
C SER A 451 -18.65 4.12 -2.98
N GLU A 452 -19.75 3.83 -3.67
CA GLU A 452 -20.10 4.52 -4.92
C GLU A 452 -20.27 6.02 -4.66
N ILE A 453 -19.88 6.86 -5.63
CA ILE A 453 -20.11 8.31 -5.51
C ILE A 453 -21.59 8.65 -5.61
N ASP A 454 -21.97 9.74 -4.95
CA ASP A 454 -23.27 10.40 -5.11
C ASP A 454 -23.01 11.79 -5.71
N PRO A 455 -23.26 11.98 -7.03
CA PRO A 455 -22.95 13.22 -7.74
C PRO A 455 -23.58 14.48 -7.12
N ASP A 456 -24.71 14.33 -6.43
CA ASP A 456 -25.41 15.45 -5.79
C ASP A 456 -24.72 15.89 -4.49
N LYS A 457 -23.90 15.02 -3.88
CA LYS A 457 -23.10 15.30 -2.68
C LYS A 457 -21.64 15.67 -2.98
N LEU A 458 -21.24 15.68 -4.24
CA LEU A 458 -19.89 16.07 -4.64
C LEU A 458 -19.79 17.59 -4.80
N CYS A 459 -18.72 18.18 -4.25
CA CYS A 459 -18.38 19.57 -4.54
C CYS A 459 -17.86 19.71 -5.99
N GLN A 460 -17.57 20.94 -6.43
CA GLN A 460 -17.08 21.17 -7.78
C GLN A 460 -15.71 20.50 -8.01
N ASP A 461 -14.82 20.58 -7.02
CA ASP A 461 -13.48 20.00 -7.08
C ASP A 461 -13.54 18.46 -7.15
N ASP A 462 -14.40 17.84 -6.32
CA ASP A 462 -14.67 16.39 -6.38
C ASP A 462 -15.12 15.94 -7.78
N LYS A 463 -16.01 16.72 -8.41
CA LYS A 463 -16.52 16.43 -9.76
C LYS A 463 -15.42 16.55 -10.81
N GLN A 464 -14.57 17.56 -10.68
CA GLN A 464 -13.42 17.73 -11.56
C GLN A 464 -12.42 16.58 -11.39
N GLU A 465 -12.12 16.17 -10.15
CA GLU A 465 -11.24 15.03 -9.89
C GLU A 465 -11.80 13.74 -10.50
N CYS A 466 -13.09 13.46 -10.31
CA CYS A 466 -13.77 12.32 -10.96
C CYS A 466 -13.66 12.38 -12.49
N ALA A 467 -13.90 13.55 -13.09
CA ALA A 467 -13.75 13.76 -14.53
C ALA A 467 -12.29 13.54 -14.98
N SER A 468 -11.33 13.98 -14.17
CA SER A 468 -9.90 13.81 -14.44
C SER A 468 -9.51 12.33 -14.54
N LEU A 469 -10.14 11.43 -13.78
CA LEU A 469 -9.84 10.00 -13.84
C LEU A 469 -10.07 9.46 -15.24
N ILE A 470 -11.20 9.83 -15.84
CA ILE A 470 -11.62 9.38 -17.17
C ILE A 470 -10.71 9.98 -18.25
N LEU A 471 -10.41 11.29 -18.13
CA LEU A 471 -9.53 11.98 -19.07
C LEU A 471 -8.10 11.43 -19.04
N ARG A 472 -7.58 11.13 -17.85
CA ARG A 472 -6.26 10.51 -17.68
C ARG A 472 -6.25 9.09 -18.25
N PHE A 473 -7.27 8.29 -17.97
CA PHE A 473 -7.42 6.95 -18.54
C PHE A 473 -7.42 6.99 -20.08
N ASN A 474 -8.16 7.94 -20.66
CA ASN A 474 -8.20 8.16 -22.10
C ASN A 474 -6.86 8.62 -22.69
N ARG A 475 -6.19 9.59 -22.04
CA ARG A 475 -4.87 10.10 -22.49
C ARG A 475 -3.80 9.00 -22.47
N ALA A 476 -3.90 8.06 -21.54
CA ALA A 476 -3.05 6.88 -21.47
C ALA A 476 -3.37 5.82 -22.56
N GLY A 477 -4.29 6.12 -23.49
CA GLY A 477 -4.64 5.25 -24.61
C GLY A 477 -5.67 4.18 -24.26
N TRP A 478 -6.55 4.42 -23.27
CA TRP A 478 -7.57 3.46 -22.86
C TRP A 478 -8.99 4.03 -22.90
N LEU A 479 -9.94 3.23 -23.37
CA LEU A 479 -11.37 3.51 -23.25
C LEU A 479 -11.99 2.59 -22.21
N HIS A 480 -12.83 3.13 -21.32
CA HIS A 480 -13.45 2.35 -20.25
C HIS A 480 -14.61 1.47 -20.75
N GLY A 481 -15.39 1.94 -21.74
CA GLY A 481 -16.47 1.17 -22.37
C GLY A 481 -17.73 0.91 -21.52
N SER A 482 -17.78 1.36 -20.27
CA SER A 482 -18.91 1.15 -19.35
C SER A 482 -18.98 2.22 -18.27
N LEU A 483 -18.78 3.50 -18.63
CA LEU A 483 -18.74 4.57 -17.63
C LEU A 483 -20.13 4.80 -17.02
N ALA A 484 -20.20 4.78 -15.69
CA ALA A 484 -21.40 5.05 -14.90
C ALA A 484 -21.01 5.53 -13.50
N THR A 485 -21.92 6.22 -12.81
CA THR A 485 -21.72 6.71 -11.43
C THR A 485 -21.25 5.60 -10.47
N ARG A 486 -21.89 4.42 -10.53
CA ARG A 486 -21.51 3.22 -9.75
C ARG A 486 -20.09 2.70 -10.00
N ASN A 487 -19.47 3.10 -11.11
CA ASN A 487 -18.13 2.68 -11.50
C ASN A 487 -17.05 3.69 -11.07
N ILE A 488 -17.44 4.71 -10.29
CA ILE A 488 -16.53 5.61 -9.61
C ILE A 488 -16.73 5.41 -8.11
N MET A 489 -15.70 4.89 -7.46
CA MET A 489 -15.69 4.65 -6.03
C MET A 489 -14.96 5.80 -5.33
N TRP A 490 -15.34 6.09 -4.10
CA TRP A 490 -14.62 7.01 -3.25
C TRP A 490 -14.39 6.43 -1.85
N GLN A 491 -13.27 6.85 -1.27
CA GLN A 491 -12.91 6.57 0.12
C GLN A 491 -12.54 7.87 0.85
N GLN A 492 -12.73 7.86 2.16
CA GLN A 492 -12.35 8.96 3.03
C GLN A 492 -10.83 9.10 3.11
N GLY A 493 -10.37 10.36 3.01
CA GLY A 493 -8.98 10.79 3.10
C GLY A 493 -8.07 10.24 2.01
N LYS A 494 -6.78 10.56 2.11
CA LYS A 494 -5.76 10.04 1.20
C LYS A 494 -5.25 8.68 1.71
N PRO A 495 -5.04 7.68 0.84
CA PRO A 495 -4.41 6.41 1.21
C PRO A 495 -2.99 6.54 1.79
N THR A 496 -2.36 7.69 1.58
CA THR A 496 -1.03 8.07 2.10
C THR A 496 -1.08 8.54 3.56
N GLU A 497 -2.28 8.75 4.12
CA GLU A 497 -2.51 9.17 5.50
C GLU A 497 -3.04 8.01 6.33
N TRP A 498 -2.70 8.02 7.62
CA TRP A 498 -3.17 7.01 8.58
C TRP A 498 -4.69 6.94 8.61
N PRO A 499 -5.30 5.73 8.56
CA PRO A 499 -6.76 5.60 8.49
C PRO A 499 -7.54 6.38 9.55
N ILE A 500 -7.01 6.49 10.78
CA ILE A 500 -7.63 7.23 11.88
C ILE A 500 -7.51 8.75 11.76
N GLU A 501 -6.52 9.23 11.01
CA GLU A 501 -6.23 10.66 10.82
C GLU A 501 -6.91 11.23 9.57
N ARG A 502 -7.47 10.36 8.73
CA ARG A 502 -8.06 10.74 7.44
C ARG A 502 -9.25 11.68 7.63
N PRO A 503 -9.17 12.94 7.15
CA PRO A 503 -10.27 13.88 7.30
C PRO A 503 -11.47 13.46 6.43
N HIS A 504 -12.68 13.57 6.98
CA HIS A 504 -13.93 13.28 6.24
C HIS A 504 -14.17 14.20 5.05
N SER A 505 -13.57 15.40 5.05
CA SER A 505 -13.73 16.39 3.99
C SER A 505 -12.94 16.05 2.73
N VAL A 506 -11.88 15.25 2.84
CA VAL A 506 -11.04 14.86 1.71
C VAL A 506 -11.50 13.50 1.20
N LYS A 507 -11.66 13.37 -0.11
CA LYS A 507 -12.06 12.13 -0.77
C LYS A 507 -10.94 11.68 -1.71
N SER A 508 -10.79 10.37 -1.85
CA SER A 508 -9.94 9.77 -2.88
C SER A 508 -10.77 8.90 -3.77
N PHE A 509 -10.64 9.06 -5.09
CA PHE A 509 -11.49 8.40 -6.07
C PHE A 509 -10.76 7.29 -6.83
N ARG A 510 -11.53 6.32 -7.35
CA ARG A 510 -11.06 5.18 -8.17
C ARG A 510 -12.08 4.85 -9.25
N LEU A 511 -11.60 4.53 -10.46
CA LEU A 511 -12.41 3.90 -11.50
C LEU A 511 -12.42 2.38 -11.32
N ILE A 512 -13.56 1.74 -11.50
CA ILE A 512 -13.72 0.28 -11.41
C ILE A 512 -14.48 -0.27 -12.61
N ASP A 513 -14.61 -1.60 -12.69
CA ASP A 513 -15.41 -2.31 -13.70
C ASP A 513 -14.86 -2.19 -15.12
N PHE A 514 -13.62 -2.61 -15.30
CA PHE A 514 -12.90 -2.54 -16.57
C PHE A 514 -13.19 -3.72 -17.52
N GLY A 515 -14.26 -4.48 -17.31
CA GLY A 515 -14.60 -5.65 -18.15
C GLY A 515 -14.86 -5.31 -19.63
N ARG A 516 -15.19 -4.05 -19.93
CA ARG A 516 -15.39 -3.53 -21.30
C ARG A 516 -14.30 -2.57 -21.76
N SER A 517 -13.24 -2.43 -20.97
CA SER A 517 -12.15 -1.54 -21.32
C SER A 517 -11.36 -2.09 -22.49
N ALA A 518 -10.88 -1.19 -23.33
CA ALA A 518 -10.07 -1.52 -24.49
C ALA A 518 -8.97 -0.49 -24.67
N LYS A 519 -7.78 -0.96 -25.07
CA LYS A 519 -6.69 -0.09 -25.48
C LYS A 519 -6.99 0.48 -26.87
N VAL A 520 -6.83 1.79 -27.02
CA VAL A 520 -6.98 2.50 -28.29
C VAL A 520 -5.61 2.90 -28.78
N ASN A 521 -5.36 2.65 -30.07
CA ASN A 521 -4.20 3.18 -30.75
C ASN A 521 -4.52 4.65 -31.06
N ASN A 522 -3.96 5.56 -30.25
CA ASN A 522 -3.99 7.00 -30.53
C ASN A 522 -2.96 7.38 -31.58
#